data_AF-A0AAX3Y5K1-F1
#
_entry.id   AF-A0AAX3Y5K1-F1
#
_cell.length_a   1.000
_cell.length_b   1.000
_cell.length_c   1.000
_cell.angle_alpha   90.00
_cell.angle_beta   90.00
_cell.angle_gamma   90.00
#
_symmetry.space_group_name_H-M   'P 1'
#
loop_
_entity.id
_entity.type
_entity.pdbx_description
1 polymer ?
#
loop_
_entity_poly.entity_id
_entity_poly.type
_entity_poly.pdbx_seq_one_letter_code
_entity_poly.pdbx_strand_id
1 'polypeptide(L)'
;MYGVHKLLWDIRRDGAIKSLYTTDPDAALDSYGIEGTFRKLMADFDIKGLYEAGVNPYLLYFCAIQLEVDRADYYARIRGETTP
;
A
#
# COMPACT_ATOMS: atom_id res chain seq x y z
N MET A 1 8.61 -7.54 5.74
CA MET A 1 9.03 -6.12 5.61
C MET A 1 9.61 -5.80 4.23
N TYR A 2 10.71 -6.44 3.79
CA TYR A 2 11.30 -6.16 2.47
C TYR A 2 10.30 -6.26 1.30
N GLY A 3 9.54 -7.36 1.21
CA GLY A 3 8.54 -7.55 0.14
C GLY A 3 7.51 -6.44 0.06
N VAL A 4 6.98 -6.00 1.21
CA VAL A 4 6.05 -4.85 1.30
C VAL A 4 6.69 -3.57 0.77
N HIS A 5 7.89 -3.23 1.24
CA HIS A 5 8.59 -2.04 0.76
C HIS A 5 8.91 -2.10 -0.73
N LYS A 6 9.28 -3.27 -1.23
CA LYS A 6 9.60 -3.49 -2.63
C LYS A 6 8.35 -3.36 -3.51
N LEU A 7 7.22 -3.94 -3.10
CA LEU A 7 5.94 -3.79 -3.80
C LEU A 7 5.48 -2.32 -3.83
N LEU A 8 5.51 -1.60 -2.70
CA LEU A 8 5.15 -0.17 -2.65
C LEU A 8 6.03 0.68 -3.59
N TRP A 9 7.33 0.38 -3.62
CA TRP A 9 8.27 1.03 -4.53
C TRP A 9 7.97 0.71 -6.00
N ASP A 10 7.66 -0.55 -6.31
CA ASP A 10 7.43 -1.00 -7.68
C ASP A 10 6.08 -0.50 -8.21
N ILE A 11 5.01 -0.46 -7.40
CA ILE A 11 3.74 0.20 -7.74
C ILE A 11 4.00 1.64 -8.19
N ARG A 12 4.84 2.39 -7.45
CA ARG A 12 5.19 3.79 -7.76
C ARG A 12 5.82 3.95 -9.14
N ARG A 13 6.67 3.01 -9.57
CA ARG A 13 7.55 3.20 -10.75
C ARG A 13 7.18 2.36 -11.97
N ASP A 14 6.35 1.33 -11.80
CA ASP A 14 6.00 0.36 -12.84
C ASP A 14 4.47 0.24 -12.95
N GLY A 15 3.95 0.72 -14.08
CA GLY A 15 2.52 0.69 -14.37
C GLY A 15 1.94 -0.73 -14.46
N ALA A 16 2.74 -1.73 -14.83
CA ALA A 16 2.29 -3.12 -14.87
C ALA A 16 2.06 -3.65 -13.46
N ILE A 17 2.95 -3.31 -12.51
CA ILE A 17 2.79 -3.69 -11.10
C ILE A 17 1.63 -2.94 -10.45
N LYS A 18 1.44 -1.64 -10.74
CA LYS A 18 0.22 -0.90 -10.34
C LYS A 18 -1.02 -1.65 -10.84
N SER A 19 -1.08 -1.96 -12.14
CA SER A 19 -2.22 -2.64 -12.73
C SER A 19 -2.47 -3.98 -12.06
N LEU A 20 -1.44 -4.80 -11.87
CA LEU A 20 -1.55 -6.10 -11.21
C LEU A 20 -2.12 -5.94 -9.80
N TYR A 21 -1.56 -5.06 -8.99
CA TYR A 21 -2.02 -4.82 -7.62
C TYR A 21 -3.47 -4.31 -7.55
N THR A 22 -3.91 -3.48 -8.51
CA THR A 22 -5.30 -2.98 -8.56
C THR A 22 -6.29 -4.04 -9.06
N THR A 23 -5.92 -4.88 -10.03
CA THR A 23 -6.86 -5.85 -10.63
C THR A 23 -6.86 -7.21 -9.95
N ASP A 24 -5.71 -7.62 -9.41
CA ASP A 24 -5.48 -8.90 -8.74
C ASP A 24 -4.46 -8.71 -7.60
N PRO A 25 -4.90 -8.11 -6.48
CA PRO A 25 -4.02 -7.85 -5.34
C PRO A 25 -3.44 -9.14 -4.76
N ASP A 26 -4.17 -10.25 -4.78
CA ASP A 26 -3.64 -11.53 -4.27
C ASP A 26 -2.45 -12.02 -5.09
N ALA A 27 -2.54 -12.00 -6.42
CA ALA A 27 -1.42 -12.36 -7.29
C ALA A 27 -0.23 -11.41 -7.14
N ALA A 28 -0.49 -10.10 -6.97
CA ALA A 28 0.57 -9.15 -6.65
C ALA A 28 1.25 -9.51 -5.33
N LEU A 29 0.50 -9.73 -4.25
CA LEU A 29 1.04 -10.04 -2.93
C LEU A 29 1.83 -11.36 -2.93
N ASP A 30 1.36 -12.38 -3.64
CA ASP A 30 2.04 -13.65 -3.82
C ASP A 30 3.40 -13.49 -4.49
N SER A 31 3.48 -12.66 -5.55
CA SER A 31 4.74 -12.43 -6.29
C SER A 31 5.83 -11.75 -5.46
N TYR A 32 5.47 -11.09 -4.36
CA TYR A 32 6.41 -10.46 -3.41
C TYR A 32 6.51 -11.24 -2.08
N GLY A 33 5.88 -12.41 -1.96
CA GLY A 33 5.90 -13.24 -0.74
C GLY A 33 5.30 -12.53 0.48
N ILE A 34 4.23 -11.76 0.28
CA ILE A 34 3.56 -11.01 1.35
C ILE A 34 2.45 -11.86 1.95
N GLU A 35 2.61 -12.22 3.22
CA GLU A 35 1.73 -13.12 3.97
C GLU A 35 1.27 -12.51 5.30
N GLY A 36 0.38 -13.21 6.00
CA GLY A 36 -0.05 -12.89 7.36
C GLY A 36 -0.64 -11.47 7.50
N THR A 37 -0.27 -10.77 8.57
CA THR A 37 -0.78 -9.43 8.89
C THR A 37 -0.54 -8.44 7.74
N PHE A 38 0.64 -8.46 7.12
CA PHE A 38 0.95 -7.54 6.02
C PHE A 38 0.14 -7.84 4.76
N ARG A 39 -0.25 -9.10 4.53
CA ARG A 39 -1.15 -9.44 3.42
C ARG A 39 -2.48 -8.73 3.59
N LYS A 40 -3.09 -8.84 4.78
CA LYS A 40 -4.36 -8.18 5.06
C LYS A 40 -4.25 -6.67 4.94
N LEU A 41 -3.24 -6.07 5.57
CA LEU A 41 -3.02 -4.62 5.52
C LEU A 41 -2.79 -4.10 4.10
N MET A 42 -2.05 -4.84 3.26
CA MET A 42 -1.85 -4.46 1.86
C MET A 42 -3.09 -4.72 1.01
N ALA A 43 -3.84 -5.80 1.22
CA ALA A 43 -5.07 -6.09 0.47
C ALA A 43 -6.15 -5.04 0.75
N ASP A 44 -6.31 -4.64 2.01
CA ASP A 44 -7.25 -3.59 2.44
C ASP A 44 -6.69 -2.17 2.16
N PHE A 45 -5.43 -2.07 1.72
CA PHE A 45 -4.63 -0.85 1.65
C PHE A 45 -4.80 0.03 2.91
N ASP A 46 -4.69 -0.60 4.08
CA ASP A 46 -4.82 0.05 5.39
C ASP A 46 -3.58 0.89 5.70
N ILE A 47 -3.62 2.15 5.27
CA ILE A 47 -2.51 3.11 5.40
C ILE A 47 -2.08 3.28 6.87
N LYS A 48 -3.03 3.33 7.81
CA LYS A 48 -2.71 3.48 9.24
C LYS A 48 -2.09 2.21 9.79
N GLY A 49 -2.70 1.05 9.54
CA GLY A 49 -2.17 -0.22 10.00
C GLY A 49 -0.77 -0.50 9.43
N LEU A 50 -0.52 -0.16 8.16
CA LEU A 50 0.82 -0.25 7.56
C LEU A 50 1.83 0.70 8.25
N TYR A 51 1.43 1.94 8.52
CA TYR A 51 2.27 2.91 9.23
C TYR A 51 2.62 2.43 10.65
N GLU A 52 1.63 1.99 11.42
CA GLU A 52 1.81 1.47 12.78
C GLU A 52 2.63 0.17 12.80
N ALA A 53 2.56 -0.63 11.74
CA ALA A 53 3.39 -1.82 11.55
C ALA A 53 4.85 -1.51 11.13
N GLY A 54 5.23 -0.23 11.06
CA GLY A 54 6.61 0.21 10.79
C GLY A 54 6.97 0.28 9.30
N VAL A 55 6.00 0.27 8.40
CA VAL A 55 6.25 0.49 6.97
C VAL A 55 6.72 1.93 6.75
N ASN A 56 7.72 2.10 5.89
CA ASN A 56 8.34 3.40 5.65
C ASN A 56 7.30 4.43 5.11
N PRO A 57 7.08 5.56 5.81
CA PRO A 57 6.08 6.56 5.41
C PRO A 57 6.32 7.14 4.02
N TYR A 58 7.58 7.26 3.59
CA TYR A 58 7.92 7.72 2.25
C TYR A 58 7.34 6.77 1.19
N LEU A 59 7.51 5.46 1.35
CA LEU A 59 7.02 4.47 0.39
C LEU A 59 5.48 4.44 0.37
N LEU A 60 4.84 4.52 1.54
CA LEU A 60 3.39 4.59 1.66
C LEU A 60 2.83 5.81 0.93
N TYR A 61 3.39 7.00 1.19
CA TYR A 61 2.91 8.24 0.59
C TYR A 61 2.99 8.24 -0.94
N PHE A 62 4.15 7.85 -1.50
CA PHE A 62 4.31 7.82 -2.95
C PHE A 62 3.53 6.70 -3.63
N CYS A 63 3.34 5.55 -2.96
CA CYS A 63 2.43 4.52 -3.45
C CYS A 63 0.98 5.02 -3.48
N ALA A 64 0.53 5.72 -2.43
CA ALA A 64 -0.83 6.27 -2.36
C ALA A 64 -1.10 7.29 -3.48
N ILE A 65 -0.14 8.18 -3.77
CA ILE A 65 -0.23 9.10 -4.93
C ILE A 65 -0.40 8.31 -6.23
N GLN A 66 0.38 7.23 -6.41
CA GLN A 66 0.33 6.43 -7.62
C GLN A 66 -0.97 5.63 -7.76
N LEU A 67 -1.59 5.28 -6.64
CA LEU A 67 -2.93 4.68 -6.56
C LEU A 67 -4.06 5.73 -6.55
N GLU A 68 -3.74 6.99 -6.87
CA GLU A 68 -4.72 8.08 -7.03
C GLU A 68 -5.52 8.37 -5.76
N VAL A 69 -4.95 8.07 -4.59
CA VAL A 69 -5.49 8.53 -3.31
C VAL A 69 -5.27 10.03 -3.18
N ASP A 70 -6.34 10.78 -2.96
CA ASP A 70 -6.25 12.22 -2.73
C ASP A 70 -5.36 12.52 -1.52
N ARG A 71 -4.62 13.63 -1.57
CA ARG A 71 -3.67 13.99 -0.52
C ARG A 71 -4.37 14.21 0.83
N ALA A 72 -5.54 14.85 0.85
CA ALA A 72 -6.28 15.06 2.09
C ALA A 72 -6.79 13.72 2.64
N ASP A 73 -7.28 12.83 1.77
CA ASP A 73 -7.70 11.47 2.16
C ASP A 73 -6.54 10.65 2.74
N TYR A 74 -5.36 10.66 2.10
CA TYR A 74 -4.16 10.00 2.63
C TYR A 74 -3.86 10.44 4.06
N TYR A 75 -3.87 11.75 4.31
CA TYR A 75 -3.57 12.30 5.62
C TYR A 75 -4.68 12.05 6.64
N ALA A 76 -5.95 11.97 6.22
CA ALA A 76 -7.05 11.56 7.10
C ALA A 76 -6.89 10.10 7.51
N ARG A 77 -6.67 9.21 6.54
CA ARG A 77 -6.49 7.77 6.74
C ARG A 77 -5.28 7.45 7.62
N ILE A 78 -4.13 8.09 7.42
CA ILE A 78 -2.95 7.85 8.27
C ILE A 78 -3.15 8.33 9.72
N ARG A 79 -3.99 9.35 9.96
CA ARG A 79 -4.40 9.77 11.30
C ARG A 79 -5.49 8.86 11.91
N GLY A 80 -6.10 8.00 11.09
CA GLY A 80 -7.22 7.14 11.49
C GLY A 80 -8.53 7.91 11.64
N GLU A 81 -8.68 9.01 10.91
CA GLU A 81 -9.95 9.72 10.81
C GLU A 81 -10.92 8.85 10.01
N THR A 82 -12.18 8.81 10.44
CA THR A 82 -13.25 8.18 9.66
C THR A 82 -13.60 9.12 8.52
N THR A 83 -13.16 8.82 7.30
CA THR A 83 -13.60 9.55 6.11
C THR A 83 -15.14 9.38 5.99
N PRO A 84 -15.91 10.45 5.67
CA PRO A 84 -17.38 10.37 5.61
C PRO A 84 -17.93 9.33 4.63
#